data_AF-A0A2Z7AZR9-F1
#
_entry.id   AF-A0A2Z7AZR9-F1
#
_cell.length_a   1.000
_cell.length_b   1.000
_cell.length_c   1.000
_cell.angle_alpha   90.00
_cell.angle_beta   90.00
_cell.angle_gamma   90.00
#
_symmetry.space_group_name_H-M   'P 1'
#
loop_
_entity.id
_entity.type
_entity.pdbx_description
1 polymer ?
#
loop_
_entity_poly.entity_id
_entity_poly.type
_entity_poly.pdbx_seq_one_letter_code
_entity_poly.pdbx_strand_id
1 'polypeptide(L)'
;MFEKVASATTSKQAWDVLQASFKGVDKVKKVRLQTLRGEFESLRKTESESVLDYISRVLVVTNQMKRYGEDLKDERIVGKIL
;
A
#
# COMPACT_ATOMS: atom_id res chain seq x y z
N MET A 1 10.29 -1.02 -17.91
CA MET A 1 9.72 -2.37 -18.17
C MET A 1 9.56 -2.57 -19.67
N PHE A 2 8.76 -1.73 -20.36
CA PHE A 2 8.51 -1.84 -21.80
C PHE A 2 9.77 -1.89 -22.67
N GLU A 3 10.78 -1.05 -22.43
CA GLU A 3 12.04 -1.09 -23.18
C GLU A 3 12.79 -2.43 -23.05
N LYS A 4 12.78 -3.04 -21.86
CA LYS A 4 13.42 -4.35 -21.60
C LYS A 4 12.66 -5.52 -22.25
N VAL A 5 11.34 -5.37 -22.43
CA VAL A 5 10.51 -6.33 -23.15
C VAL A 5 10.70 -6.15 -24.66
N ALA A 6 10.78 -4.91 -25.14
CA ALA A 6 11.01 -4.59 -26.55
C ALA A 6 12.40 -5.02 -27.03
N SER A 7 13.40 -5.06 -26.15
CA SER A 7 14.74 -5.56 -26.45
C SER A 7 14.88 -7.09 -26.38
N ALA A 8 13.82 -7.83 -26.05
CA ALA A 8 13.88 -9.29 -25.95
C ALA A 8 13.90 -9.93 -27.34
N THR A 9 14.81 -10.88 -27.56
CA THR A 9 14.96 -11.56 -28.85
C THR A 9 14.08 -12.80 -29.00
N THR A 10 13.50 -13.28 -27.90
CA THR A 10 12.58 -14.42 -27.89
C THR A 10 11.35 -14.14 -27.04
N SER A 11 10.23 -14.77 -27.40
CA SER A 11 8.98 -14.69 -26.62
C SER A 11 9.17 -15.15 -25.17
N LYS A 12 10.04 -16.15 -24.94
CA LYS A 12 10.37 -16.63 -23.60
C LYS A 12 11.05 -15.55 -22.77
N GLN A 13 12.04 -14.86 -23.33
CA GLN A 13 12.75 -13.78 -22.63
C GLN A 13 11.81 -12.61 -22.32
N ALA A 14 10.94 -12.23 -23.26
CA ALA A 14 9.92 -11.21 -23.03
C ALA A 14 8.99 -11.59 -21.87
N TRP A 15 8.53 -12.85 -21.84
CA TRP A 15 7.69 -13.39 -20.78
C TRP A 15 8.39 -13.39 -19.41
N ASP A 16 9.65 -13.81 -19.35
CA ASP A 16 10.43 -13.83 -18.11
C ASP A 16 10.64 -12.42 -17.53
N VAL A 17 10.90 -11.43 -18.39
CA VAL A 17 11.02 -10.01 -18.00
C VAL A 17 9.69 -9.47 -17.44
N LEU A 18 8.56 -9.79 -18.10
CA LEU A 18 7.24 -9.43 -17.60
C LEU A 18 6.99 -10.07 -16.24
N GLN A 19 7.20 -11.38 -16.11
CA GLN A 19 6.97 -12.12 -14.87
C GLN A 19 7.84 -11.59 -13.72
N ALA A 20 9.12 -11.33 -13.96
CA ALA A 20 10.01 -10.74 -12.98
C ALA A 20 9.56 -9.33 -12.55
N SER A 21 9.10 -8.52 -13.50
CA SER A 21 8.59 -7.18 -13.23
C SER A 21 7.31 -7.21 -12.41
N PHE A 22 6.36 -8.09 -12.74
CA PHE A 22 5.12 -8.29 -11.97
C PHE A 22 5.41 -8.77 -10.55
N LYS A 23 6.27 -9.78 -10.38
CA LYS A 23 6.74 -10.24 -9.06
C LYS A 23 7.41 -9.10 -8.28
N GLY A 24 8.17 -8.23 -8.95
CA GLY A 24 8.77 -7.03 -8.36
C GLY A 24 7.71 -6.05 -7.87
N VAL A 25 6.69 -5.76 -8.68
CA VAL A 25 5.55 -4.90 -8.31
C VAL A 25 4.83 -5.46 -7.09
N ASP A 26 4.57 -6.76 -7.05
CA ASP A 26 3.90 -7.40 -5.90
C ASP A 26 4.74 -7.33 -4.62
N LYS A 27 6.06 -7.52 -4.72
CA LYS A 27 6.98 -7.33 -3.60
C LYS A 27 6.94 -5.89 -3.08
N VAL A 28 6.99 -4.91 -3.97
CA VAL A 28 6.91 -3.48 -3.60
C VAL A 28 5.58 -3.15 -2.93
N LYS A 29 4.45 -3.65 -3.48
CA LYS A 29 3.12 -3.50 -2.85
C LYS A 29 3.10 -4.07 -1.44
N LYS A 30 3.63 -5.29 -1.24
CA LYS A 30 3.71 -5.93 0.09
C LYS A 30 4.55 -5.14 1.09
N VAL A 31 5.73 -4.68 0.69
CA VAL A 31 6.60 -3.86 1.57
C VAL A 31 5.89 -2.56 1.94
N ARG A 32 5.28 -1.88 0.97
CA ARG A 32 4.55 -0.64 1.23
C ARG A 32 3.37 -0.85 2.17
N LEU A 33 2.64 -1.95 2.01
CA LEU A 33 1.54 -2.31 2.88
C LEU A 33 1.99 -2.57 4.32
N GLN A 34 3.12 -3.26 4.50
CA GLN A 34 3.71 -3.46 5.83
C GLN A 34 4.08 -2.13 6.51
N THR A 35 4.66 -1.18 5.78
CA THR A 35 4.93 0.16 6.31
C THR A 35 3.64 0.85 6.76
N LEU A 36 2.59 0.82 5.92
CA LEU A 36 1.30 1.45 6.23
C LEU A 36 0.60 0.83 7.44
N ARG A 37 0.74 -0.49 7.65
CA ARG A 37 0.25 -1.16 8.87
C ARG A 37 0.95 -0.64 10.11
N GLY A 38 2.27 -0.49 10.07
CA GLY A 38 3.04 0.12 11.15
C GLY A 38 2.62 1.56 11.42
N GLU A 39 2.44 2.37 10.36
CA GLU A 39 1.93 3.74 10.49
C GLU A 39 0.54 3.76 11.15
N PHE A 40 -0.39 2.92 10.68
CA PHE A 40 -1.73 2.79 11.25
C PHE A 40 -1.73 2.37 12.72
N GLU A 41 -0.88 1.41 13.10
CA GLU A 41 -0.73 0.97 14.48
C GLU A 41 -0.14 2.08 15.37
N SER A 42 0.82 2.84 14.85
CA SER A 42 1.46 3.97 15.54
C SER A 42 0.56 5.21 15.67
N LEU A 43 -0.47 5.36 14.83
CA LEU A 43 -1.38 6.50 14.88
C LEU A 43 -2.00 6.63 16.28
N ARG A 44 -1.86 7.81 16.87
CA ARG A 44 -2.52 8.21 18.10
C ARG A 44 -2.86 9.69 17.98
N LYS A 45 -4.00 10.07 18.55
CA LYS A 45 -4.36 11.48 18.68
C LYS A 45 -3.38 12.16 19.63
N THR A 46 -2.91 13.35 19.26
CA THR A 46 -2.12 14.20 20.17
C THR A 46 -3.02 15.19 20.91
N GLU A 47 -2.56 15.73 22.04
CA GLU A 47 -3.35 16.67 22.85
C GLU A 47 -3.66 17.98 22.09
N SER A 48 -2.70 18.47 21.32
CA SER A 48 -2.80 19.70 20.53
C SER A 48 -3.57 19.55 19.21
N GLU A 49 -3.86 18.32 18.79
CA GLU A 49 -4.51 18.04 17.51
C GLU A 49 -6.03 18.02 17.66
N SER A 50 -6.76 18.53 16.67
CA SER A 50 -8.22 18.44 16.66
C SER A 50 -8.70 17.02 16.35
N VAL A 51 -9.91 16.68 16.78
CA VAL A 51 -10.50 15.36 16.46
C VAL A 51 -10.64 15.17 14.94
N LEU A 52 -10.98 16.23 14.20
CA LEU A 52 -11.12 16.17 12.74
C LEU A 52 -9.78 15.91 12.06
N ASP A 53 -8.70 16.55 12.50
CA ASP A 53 -7.35 16.32 11.95
C ASP A 53 -6.92 14.86 12.17
N TYR A 54 -7.20 14.31 13.36
CA TYR A 54 -6.89 12.92 13.67
C TYR A 54 -7.67 11.96 12.76
N ILE A 55 -8.98 12.17 12.60
CA ILE A 55 -9.83 11.38 11.71
C ILE A 55 -9.29 11.46 10.27
N SER A 56 -8.92 12.65 9.79
CA SER A 56 -8.34 12.82 8.47
C SER A 56 -7.05 12.02 8.29
N ARG A 57 -6.13 12.02 9.27
CA ARG A 57 -4.90 11.20 9.20
C ARG A 57 -5.21 9.70 9.16
N VAL A 58 -6.14 9.22 9.99
CA VAL A 58 -6.58 7.82 9.99
C VAL A 58 -7.16 7.45 8.62
N LEU A 59 -8.01 8.30 8.04
CA LEU A 59 -8.60 8.06 6.72
C LEU A 59 -7.55 8.04 5.61
N VAL A 60 -6.54 8.91 5.66
CA VAL A 60 -5.44 8.91 4.68
C VAL A 60 -4.70 7.58 4.68
N VAL A 61 -4.31 7.07 5.85
CA VAL A 61 -3.56 5.82 5.95
C VAL A 61 -4.42 4.62 5.51
N THR A 62 -5.66 4.55 5.97
CA THR A 62 -6.58 3.45 5.62
C THR A 62 -6.96 3.42 4.14
N ASN A 63 -7.14 4.58 3.50
CA ASN A 63 -7.35 4.67 2.05
C ASN A 63 -6.13 4.20 1.27
N GLN A 64 -4.91 4.51 1.74
CA GLN A 64 -3.69 4.00 1.12
C GLN A 64 -3.60 2.47 1.26
N MET A 65 -3.90 1.92 2.43
CA MET A 65 -3.93 0.46 2.65
C MET A 65 -4.93 -0.23 1.70
N LYS A 66 -6.15 0.30 1.58
CA LYS A 66 -7.18 -0.19 0.64
C LYS A 66 -6.66 -0.17 -0.80
N ARG A 67 -5.99 0.91 -1.22
CA ARG A 67 -5.38 1.02 -2.57
C ARG A 67 -4.26 -0.01 -2.83
N TYR A 68 -3.53 -0.44 -1.80
CA TYR A 68 -2.52 -1.50 -1.91
C TYR A 68 -3.09 -2.92 -1.80
N GLY A 69 -4.41 -3.06 -1.73
CA GLY A 69 -5.13 -4.34 -1.79
C GLY A 69 -5.44 -4.94 -0.42
N GLU A 70 -5.36 -4.17 0.67
CA GLU A 70 -5.81 -4.62 1.98
C GLU A 70 -7.31 -4.37 2.16
N ASP A 71 -8.03 -5.43 2.50
CA ASP A 71 -9.44 -5.32 2.90
C ASP A 71 -9.50 -4.94 4.39
N LEU A 72 -9.60 -3.64 4.63
CA LEU A 72 -9.68 -3.08 5.97
C LEU A 72 -11.15 -2.83 6.33
N LYS A 73 -11.66 -3.63 7.28
CA LYS A 73 -13.03 -3.50 7.76
C LYS A 73 -13.24 -2.18 8.51
N ASP A 74 -14.43 -1.60 8.34
CA ASP A 74 -14.74 -0.29 8.92
C ASP A 74 -14.76 -0.33 10.46
N GLU A 75 -15.06 -1.47 11.11
CA GLU A 75 -14.99 -1.58 12.58
C GLU A 75 -13.57 -1.34 13.11
N ARG A 76 -12.55 -1.76 12.36
CA ARG A 76 -11.13 -1.52 12.73
C ARG A 76 -10.76 -0.05 12.59
N ILE A 77 -11.36 0.65 11.63
CA ILE A 77 -11.14 2.09 11.41
C ILE A 77 -11.83 2.88 12.53
N VAL A 78 -13.10 2.56 12.80
CA VAL A 78 -13.89 3.19 13.86
C VAL A 78 -13.25 2.97 15.23
N GLY A 79 -12.83 1.74 15.54
CA GLY A 79 -12.13 1.43 16.79
C GLY A 79 -10.75 2.08 16.94
N LYS A 80 -10.20 2.69 15.89
CA LYS A 80 -8.97 3.49 15.96
C LYS A 80 -9.27 4.97 16.23
N ILE A 81 -10.46 5.42 15.86
CA ILE A 81 -10.94 6.81 16.01
C ILE A 81 -11.54 7.02 17.41
N LEU A 82 -12.32 6.05 17.89
CA LEU A 82 -12.94 6.00 19.21
C LEU A 82 -11.94 5.55 20.28
#